data_AF-A0AAW9BR45-F1
#
_entry.id   AF-A0AAW9BR45-F1
#
_cell.length_a   1.000
_cell.length_b   1.000
_cell.length_c   1.000
_cell.angle_alpha   90.00
_cell.angle_beta   90.00
_cell.angle_gamma   90.00
#
_symmetry.space_group_name_H-M   'P 1'
#
loop_
_entity.id
_entity.type
_entity.pdbx_description
1 polymer ?
#
loop_
_entity_poly.entity_id
_entity_poly.type
_entity_poly.pdbx_seq_one_letter_code
_entity_poly.pdbx_strand_id
1 'polypeptide(L)'
;ITKIKKIHLLDGGKQAVCLPGASLHSLEKELRAVNRAPHSIIGSSSLGATVVGGIANNSGGALVKRGPAYTELAIYAQVDKQGNLHLVNHLGIDGLGETPEEILHNLQEGNFDPSKIVHDDRMASDKEYDERVRDVTYDIPSRFNADERRLFEASGCAGKLGVFAVRVDSYPVPNKEQVFYLGTNDANKLTK
;
A
#
# COMPACT_ATOMS: atom_id res chain seq x y z
N ILE A 1 -5.87 -2.85 20.93
CA ILE A 1 -6.67 -1.89 20.12
C ILE A 1 -5.72 -0.83 19.58
N THR A 2 -5.51 -0.75 18.27
CA THR A 2 -4.63 0.26 17.64
C THR A 2 -5.24 1.66 17.77
N LYS A 3 -4.41 2.66 18.12
CA LYS A 3 -4.88 4.05 18.37
C LYS A 3 -4.79 4.97 17.15
N ILE A 4 -3.76 4.82 16.31
CA ILE A 4 -3.49 5.71 15.17
C ILE A 4 -4.06 5.09 13.89
N LYS A 5 -5.37 5.22 13.68
CA LYS A 5 -6.13 4.46 12.65
C LYS A 5 -6.76 5.30 11.55
N LYS A 6 -6.49 6.60 11.50
CA LYS A 6 -7.11 7.50 10.52
C LYS A 6 -6.69 7.14 9.10
N ILE A 7 -7.60 7.38 8.16
CA ILE A 7 -7.45 7.19 6.73
C ILE A 7 -7.95 8.47 6.09
N HIS A 8 -7.18 9.02 5.16
CA HIS A 8 -7.54 10.24 4.45
C HIS A 8 -7.60 9.94 2.96
N LEU A 9 -8.81 9.99 2.39
CA LEU A 9 -9.02 9.80 0.96
C LEU A 9 -8.59 11.04 0.19
N LEU A 10 -7.85 10.83 -0.90
CA LEU A 10 -7.36 11.88 -1.79
C LEU A 10 -8.05 11.74 -3.16
N ASP A 11 -8.30 12.86 -3.84
CA ASP A 11 -8.81 12.92 -5.21
C ASP A 11 -10.05 12.06 -5.47
N GLY A 12 -11.06 12.19 -4.60
CA GLY A 12 -12.27 11.37 -4.68
C GLY A 12 -12.01 9.88 -4.38
N GLY A 13 -10.97 9.59 -3.61
CA GLY A 13 -10.57 8.26 -3.19
C GLY A 13 -9.63 7.55 -4.15
N LYS A 14 -9.15 8.16 -5.24
CA LYS A 14 -8.17 7.53 -6.15
C LYS A 14 -6.91 7.08 -5.42
N GLN A 15 -6.53 7.82 -4.37
CA GLN A 15 -5.47 7.46 -3.45
C GLN A 15 -5.95 7.63 -2.00
N ALA A 16 -5.22 7.05 -1.07
CA ALA A 16 -5.46 7.22 0.35
C ALA A 16 -4.14 7.35 1.11
N VAL A 17 -4.10 8.26 2.09
CA VAL A 17 -3.08 8.27 3.13
C VAL A 17 -3.58 7.41 4.29
N CYS A 18 -2.80 6.38 4.63
CA CYS A 18 -3.12 5.42 5.68
C CYS A 18 -2.12 5.55 6.83
N LEU A 19 -2.61 5.84 8.03
CA LEU A 19 -1.80 5.88 9.25
C LEU A 19 -1.47 4.44 9.75
N PRO A 20 -0.54 4.25 10.70
CA PRO A 20 0.11 2.95 10.96
C PRO A 20 -0.86 1.86 11.44
N GLY A 21 -1.91 2.27 12.14
CA GLY A 21 -2.97 1.40 12.66
C GLY A 21 -4.20 1.28 11.75
N ALA A 22 -4.20 1.90 10.56
CA ALA A 22 -5.29 1.76 9.60
C ALA A 22 -5.33 0.32 9.08
N SER A 23 -6.42 -0.39 9.35
CA SER A 23 -6.63 -1.76 8.87
C SER A 23 -7.05 -1.78 7.40
N LEU A 24 -6.71 -2.86 6.70
CA LEU A 24 -7.21 -3.12 5.34
C LEU A 24 -8.74 -3.14 5.31
N HIS A 25 -9.38 -3.69 6.35
CA HIS A 25 -10.84 -3.68 6.48
C HIS A 25 -11.42 -2.27 6.57
N SER A 26 -10.82 -1.38 7.37
CA SER A 26 -11.26 0.02 7.45
C SER A 26 -11.05 0.73 6.11
N LEU A 27 -9.91 0.51 5.44
CA LEU A 27 -9.65 1.09 4.12
C LEU A 27 -10.68 0.62 3.08
N GLU A 28 -11.01 -0.67 3.04
CA GLU A 28 -12.03 -1.21 2.15
C GLU A 28 -13.39 -0.54 2.39
N LYS A 29 -13.77 -0.35 3.67
CA LYS A 29 -15.02 0.29 4.05
C LYS A 29 -15.09 1.75 3.57
N GLU A 30 -14.05 2.54 3.78
CA GLU A 30 -13.98 3.94 3.34
C GLU A 30 -14.01 4.04 1.80
N LEU A 31 -13.25 3.20 1.10
CA LEU A 31 -13.19 3.21 -0.36
C LEU A 31 -14.52 2.76 -1.01
N ARG A 32 -15.24 1.82 -0.39
CA ARG A 32 -16.54 1.37 -0.88
C ARG A 32 -17.56 2.52 -0.94
N ALA A 33 -17.50 3.46 0.00
CA ALA A 33 -18.37 4.64 0.02
C ALA A 33 -18.17 5.56 -1.20
N VAL A 34 -17.02 5.49 -1.84
CA VAL A 34 -16.67 6.26 -3.05
C VAL A 34 -16.51 5.36 -4.29
N ASN A 35 -17.09 4.16 -4.26
CA ASN A 35 -17.08 3.17 -5.34
C ASN A 35 -15.66 2.76 -5.80
N ARG A 36 -14.75 2.57 -4.83
CA ARG A 36 -13.39 2.11 -5.07
C ARG A 36 -13.03 0.90 -4.20
N ALA A 37 -11.96 0.22 -4.58
CA ALA A 37 -11.42 -0.98 -3.94
C ALA A 37 -9.95 -0.77 -3.56
N PRO A 38 -9.46 -1.37 -2.45
CA PRO A 38 -8.08 -1.22 -2.00
C PRO A 38 -7.07 -1.87 -2.95
N HIS A 39 -5.80 -1.51 -2.79
CA HIS A 39 -4.68 -2.13 -3.52
C HIS A 39 -4.39 -3.56 -3.10
N SER A 40 -4.84 -3.98 -1.91
CA SER A 40 -4.56 -5.31 -1.37
C SER A 40 -5.78 -5.91 -0.68
N ILE A 41 -6.01 -7.21 -0.90
CA ILE A 41 -6.95 -8.07 -0.17
C ILE A 41 -6.22 -9.37 0.15
N ILE A 42 -5.92 -9.57 1.44
CA ILE A 42 -5.25 -10.75 1.99
C ILE A 42 -6.19 -11.53 2.92
N GLY A 43 -5.88 -12.80 3.21
CA GLY A 43 -6.71 -13.63 4.10
C GLY A 43 -6.91 -13.04 5.50
N SER A 44 -5.93 -12.27 6.01
CA SER A 44 -6.00 -11.59 7.31
C SER A 44 -6.65 -10.20 7.27
N SER A 45 -7.20 -9.77 6.13
CA SER A 45 -7.85 -8.45 6.02
C SER A 45 -9.02 -8.31 7.01
N SER A 46 -9.80 -9.37 7.19
CA SER A 46 -10.90 -9.46 8.16
C SER A 46 -10.43 -9.56 9.62
N LEU A 47 -9.14 -9.82 9.85
CA LEU A 47 -8.55 -10.03 11.19
C LEU A 47 -7.76 -8.80 11.68
N GLY A 48 -7.85 -7.67 10.97
CA GLY A 48 -7.24 -6.42 11.40
C GLY A 48 -5.80 -6.20 10.94
N ALA A 49 -5.34 -6.90 9.88
CA ALA A 49 -4.08 -6.57 9.23
C ALA A 49 -4.05 -5.11 8.78
N THR A 50 -2.94 -4.41 9.03
CA THR A 50 -2.80 -2.98 8.71
C THR A 50 -2.23 -2.77 7.31
N VAL A 51 -2.58 -1.63 6.71
CA VAL A 51 -2.05 -1.21 5.40
C VAL A 51 -0.53 -1.08 5.47
N VAL A 52 -0.03 -0.34 6.46
CA VAL A 52 1.42 -0.16 6.69
C VAL A 52 2.11 -1.50 6.94
N GLY A 53 1.50 -2.42 7.69
CA GLY A 53 2.05 -3.76 7.89
C GLY A 53 2.11 -4.57 6.59
N GLY A 54 1.13 -4.41 5.70
CA GLY A 54 1.14 -4.98 4.36
C GLY A 54 2.30 -4.45 3.51
N ILE A 55 2.46 -3.12 3.45
CA ILE A 55 3.58 -2.46 2.75
C ILE A 55 4.94 -2.93 3.31
N ALA A 56 5.10 -2.92 4.64
CA ALA A 56 6.35 -3.30 5.29
C ALA A 56 6.77 -4.76 5.00
N ASN A 57 5.84 -5.63 4.63
CA ASN A 57 6.08 -7.04 4.33
C ASN A 57 5.89 -7.39 2.85
N ASN A 58 5.69 -6.42 1.96
CA ASN A 58 5.37 -6.66 0.54
C ASN A 58 4.25 -7.69 0.35
N SER A 59 3.16 -7.55 1.12
CA SER A 59 2.12 -8.59 1.19
C SER A 59 1.46 -8.82 -0.17
N GLY A 60 1.33 -10.10 -0.55
CA GLY A 60 0.67 -10.51 -1.79
C GLY A 60 -0.63 -11.27 -1.49
N GLY A 61 -1.75 -10.70 -1.94
CA GLY A 61 -3.08 -11.23 -1.68
C GLY A 61 -3.67 -12.08 -2.81
N ALA A 62 -5.01 -12.18 -2.81
CA ALA A 62 -5.76 -12.92 -3.82
C ALA A 62 -6.03 -12.11 -5.10
N LEU A 63 -5.70 -10.82 -5.12
CA LEU A 63 -5.94 -9.94 -6.26
C LEU A 63 -4.88 -10.16 -7.35
N VAL A 64 -5.16 -11.01 -8.34
CA VAL A 64 -4.23 -11.34 -9.43
C VAL A 64 -3.77 -10.11 -10.23
N LYS A 65 -4.60 -9.06 -10.33
CA LYS A 65 -4.26 -7.80 -11.04
C LYS A 65 -3.45 -6.81 -10.20
N ARG A 66 -3.07 -7.18 -8.98
CA ARG A 66 -2.34 -6.33 -8.04
C ARG A 66 -1.08 -7.06 -7.59
N GLY A 67 0.04 -6.36 -7.67
CA GLY A 67 1.32 -6.88 -7.21
C GLY A 67 1.40 -7.02 -5.69
N PRO A 68 2.59 -7.29 -5.15
CA PRO A 68 2.84 -7.09 -3.73
C PRO A 68 2.45 -5.66 -3.32
N ALA A 69 1.99 -5.50 -2.08
CA ALA A 69 1.73 -4.19 -1.50
C ALA A 69 3.00 -3.35 -1.57
N TYR A 70 2.93 -2.22 -2.28
CA TYR A 70 4.10 -1.41 -2.61
C TYR A 70 3.73 0.07 -2.73
N THR A 71 4.62 0.94 -2.29
CA THR A 71 4.57 2.39 -2.51
C THR A 71 5.96 3.02 -2.34
N GLU A 72 6.22 4.07 -3.09
CA GLU A 72 7.36 4.99 -2.96
C GLU A 72 6.97 6.27 -2.20
N LEU A 73 5.74 6.34 -1.72
CA LEU A 73 5.18 7.51 -1.03
C LEU A 73 4.91 7.17 0.43
N ALA A 74 5.85 7.52 1.29
CA ALA A 74 5.75 7.28 2.72
C ALA A 74 6.38 8.41 3.54
N ILE A 75 6.00 8.47 4.81
CA ILE A 75 6.68 9.27 5.83
C ILE A 75 7.07 8.35 6.98
N TYR A 76 8.33 8.40 7.39
CA TYR A 76 8.91 7.44 8.33
C TYR A 76 10.05 8.05 9.15
N ALA A 77 10.25 7.49 10.34
CA ALA A 77 11.44 7.68 11.14
C ALA A 77 12.54 6.70 10.72
N GLN A 78 13.76 7.21 10.61
CA GLN A 78 14.96 6.43 10.34
C GLN A 78 16.06 6.80 11.33
N VAL A 79 16.81 5.81 11.81
CA VAL A 79 18.06 6.04 12.56
C VAL A 79 19.22 5.92 11.57
N ASP A 80 20.05 6.96 11.49
CA ASP A 80 21.24 6.96 10.62
C ASP A 80 22.38 6.09 11.18
N LYS A 81 23.50 6.03 10.46
CA LYS A 81 24.69 5.25 10.86
C LYS A 81 25.37 5.80 12.12
N GLN A 82 25.11 7.05 12.47
CA GLN A 82 25.63 7.75 13.64
C GLN A 82 24.71 7.61 14.86
N GLY A 83 23.52 6.99 14.69
CA GLY A 83 22.53 6.81 15.75
C GLY A 83 21.56 7.98 15.89
N ASN A 84 21.54 8.95 14.98
CA ASN A 84 20.60 10.07 15.03
C ASN A 84 19.27 9.69 14.39
N LEU A 85 18.18 10.14 15.01
CA LEU A 85 16.83 9.95 14.52
C LEU A 85 16.43 11.07 13.54
N HIS A 86 15.94 10.67 12.37
CA HIS A 86 15.47 11.58 11.32
C HIS A 86 14.03 11.27 10.95
N LEU A 87 13.23 12.32 10.69
CA LEU A 87 11.94 12.20 10.02
C LEU A 87 12.15 12.42 8.53
N VAL A 88 11.84 11.41 7.72
CA VAL A 88 11.92 11.48 6.25
C VAL A 88 10.50 11.54 5.70
N ASN A 89 10.19 12.59 4.94
CA ASN A 89 8.88 12.82 4.35
C ASN A 89 8.95 12.75 2.82
N HIS A 90 8.57 11.59 2.27
CA HIS A 90 8.41 11.37 0.84
C HIS A 90 6.95 11.15 0.45
N LEU A 91 5.99 11.63 1.25
CA LEU A 91 4.56 11.38 1.04
C LEU A 91 4.00 12.06 -0.24
N GLY A 92 4.74 13.03 -0.80
CA GLY A 92 4.32 13.80 -1.97
C GLY A 92 3.15 14.72 -1.69
N ILE A 93 3.10 15.28 -0.47
CA ILE A 93 2.13 16.30 -0.05
C ILE A 93 2.94 17.47 0.50
N ASP A 94 2.91 18.58 -0.22
CA ASP A 94 3.64 19.79 0.17
C ASP A 94 2.88 20.57 1.25
N GLY A 95 3.60 21.38 2.02
CA GLY A 95 3.00 22.27 3.02
C GLY A 95 2.48 21.58 4.29
N LEU A 96 3.01 20.40 4.64
CA LEU A 96 2.69 19.74 5.92
C LEU A 96 3.28 20.44 7.16
N GLY A 97 4.23 21.36 6.98
CA GLY A 97 4.95 22.04 8.05
C GLY A 97 6.46 21.94 7.87
N GLU A 98 7.19 22.68 8.70
CA GLU A 98 8.66 22.76 8.65
C GLU A 98 9.32 21.94 9.77
N THR A 99 8.56 21.64 10.83
CA THR A 99 9.02 20.85 11.97
C THR A 99 8.38 19.46 12.01
N PRO A 100 9.03 18.45 12.62
CA PRO A 100 8.45 17.13 12.81
C PRO A 100 7.07 17.16 13.50
N GLU A 101 6.91 18.02 14.51
CA GLU A 101 5.67 18.16 15.27
C GLU A 101 4.52 18.69 14.40
N GLU A 102 4.77 19.73 13.60
CA GLU A 102 3.79 20.28 12.66
C GLU A 102 3.39 19.24 11.60
N ILE A 103 4.39 18.59 10.99
CA ILE A 103 4.18 17.58 9.95
C ILE A 103 3.31 16.44 10.48
N LEU A 104 3.67 15.88 11.64
CA LEU A 104 2.94 14.75 12.24
C LEU A 104 1.55 15.17 12.72
N HIS A 105 1.39 16.39 13.24
CA HIS A 105 0.09 16.92 13.65
C HIS A 105 -0.85 17.09 12.44
N ASN A 106 -0.39 17.75 11.38
CA ASN A 106 -1.17 17.96 10.17
C ASN A 106 -1.51 16.64 9.46
N LEU A 107 -0.56 15.70 9.43
CA LEU A 107 -0.77 14.35 8.93
C LEU A 107 -1.84 13.59 9.73
N GLN A 108 -1.80 13.70 11.06
CA GLN A 108 -2.79 13.05 11.91
C GLN A 108 -4.17 13.69 11.76
N GLU A 109 -4.27 15.01 11.68
CA GLU A 109 -5.56 15.69 11.58
C GLU A 109 -6.14 15.68 10.16
N GLY A 110 -5.32 15.36 9.16
CA GLY A 110 -5.74 15.37 7.76
C GLY A 110 -5.78 16.77 7.17
N ASN A 111 -4.97 17.68 7.72
CA ASN A 111 -4.87 19.07 7.29
C ASN A 111 -4.00 19.16 6.02
N PHE A 112 -4.51 18.61 4.94
CA PHE A 112 -3.88 18.64 3.62
C PHE A 112 -4.60 19.67 2.75
N ASP A 113 -3.85 20.50 2.05
CA ASP A 113 -4.38 21.27 0.93
C ASP A 113 -4.41 20.36 -0.31
N PRO A 114 -5.59 20.04 -0.89
CA PRO A 114 -5.68 19.20 -2.08
C PRO A 114 -4.88 19.72 -3.27
N SER A 115 -4.64 21.03 -3.37
CA SER A 115 -3.82 21.63 -4.44
C SER A 115 -2.32 21.39 -4.28
N LYS A 116 -1.88 20.93 -3.10
CA LYS A 116 -0.49 20.62 -2.74
C LYS A 116 -0.16 19.13 -2.84
N ILE A 117 -1.11 18.32 -3.31
CA ILE A 117 -0.90 16.90 -3.57
C ILE A 117 -0.10 16.79 -4.87
N VAL A 118 1.13 16.28 -4.76
CA VAL A 118 2.02 16.08 -5.91
C VAL A 118 1.66 14.76 -6.60
N HIS A 119 1.61 14.80 -7.93
CA HIS A 119 1.43 13.65 -8.81
C HIS A 119 2.60 13.57 -9.78
N ASP A 120 3.68 12.90 -9.35
CA ASP A 120 4.87 12.64 -10.16
C ASP A 120 4.95 11.16 -10.57
N ASP A 121 6.10 10.74 -11.07
CA ASP A 121 6.31 9.40 -11.62
C ASP A 121 6.37 8.30 -10.55
N ARG A 122 6.42 8.67 -9.26
CA ARG A 122 6.50 7.71 -8.17
C ARG A 122 5.28 6.79 -8.12
N MET A 123 5.51 5.57 -7.66
CA MET A 123 4.52 4.53 -7.59
C MET A 123 3.82 4.51 -6.23
N ALA A 124 2.49 4.65 -6.22
CA ALA A 124 1.67 4.39 -5.02
C ALA A 124 1.06 2.97 -5.01
N SER A 125 1.42 2.16 -6.00
CA SER A 125 1.12 0.74 -6.16
C SER A 125 2.04 0.14 -7.22
N ASP A 126 2.22 -1.18 -7.23
CA ASP A 126 2.99 -1.86 -8.27
C ASP A 126 2.27 -1.79 -9.64
N LYS A 127 2.71 -0.85 -10.49
CA LYS A 127 2.13 -0.61 -11.83
C LYS A 127 2.61 -1.61 -12.88
N GLU A 128 3.70 -2.33 -12.63
CA GLU A 128 4.35 -3.24 -13.60
C GLU A 128 3.89 -4.70 -13.43
N TYR A 129 3.17 -5.01 -12.35
CA TYR A 129 2.80 -6.38 -12.02
C TYR A 129 1.87 -7.03 -13.06
N ASP A 130 0.97 -6.28 -13.70
CA ASP A 130 0.05 -6.86 -14.69
C ASP A 130 0.81 -7.46 -15.89
N GLU A 131 1.91 -6.83 -16.30
CA GLU A 131 2.78 -7.37 -17.34
C GLU A 131 3.55 -8.58 -16.83
N ARG A 132 4.17 -8.47 -15.64
CA ARG A 132 4.98 -9.54 -15.04
C ARG A 132 4.19 -10.81 -14.74
N VAL A 133 2.95 -10.71 -14.28
CA VAL A 133 2.12 -11.90 -13.96
C VAL A 133 1.67 -12.65 -15.22
N ARG A 134 1.65 -11.97 -16.38
CA ARG A 134 1.28 -12.56 -17.68
C ARG A 134 2.46 -13.22 -18.39
N ASP A 135 3.70 -12.88 -18.02
CA ASP A 135 4.88 -13.52 -18.59
C ASP A 135 5.06 -14.93 -18.01
N VAL A 136 4.48 -15.90 -18.71
CA VAL A 136 4.59 -17.34 -18.38
C VAL A 136 5.87 -17.99 -18.89
N THR A 137 6.76 -17.22 -19.51
CA THR A 137 8.04 -17.69 -20.06
C THR A 137 9.24 -17.23 -19.24
N TYR A 138 9.04 -16.30 -18.30
CA TYR A 138 10.10 -15.76 -17.48
C TYR A 138 10.53 -16.74 -16.38
N ASP A 139 11.85 -16.92 -16.22
CA ASP A 139 12.42 -17.88 -15.26
C ASP A 139 12.41 -17.37 -13.81
N ILE A 140 11.99 -16.13 -13.57
CA ILE A 140 11.90 -15.54 -12.23
C ILE A 140 10.43 -15.55 -11.76
N PRO A 141 10.14 -15.95 -10.51
CA PRO A 141 8.80 -15.90 -9.96
C PRO A 141 8.17 -14.51 -10.09
N SER A 142 6.85 -14.48 -10.34
CA SER A 142 6.10 -13.23 -10.54
C SER A 142 6.16 -12.28 -9.33
N ARG A 143 6.31 -12.84 -8.12
CA ARG A 143 6.53 -12.10 -6.87
C ARG A 143 7.19 -12.97 -5.80
N PHE A 144 8.09 -12.39 -5.01
CA PHE A 144 8.71 -12.99 -3.83
C PHE A 144 9.26 -11.86 -2.93
N ASN A 145 9.49 -12.11 -1.65
CA ASN A 145 9.80 -11.04 -0.69
C ASN A 145 11.15 -10.35 -0.92
N ALA A 146 12.15 -11.11 -1.41
CA ALA A 146 13.49 -10.60 -1.69
C ALA A 146 13.63 -10.01 -3.11
N ASP A 147 12.50 -9.68 -3.76
CA ASP A 147 12.52 -9.05 -5.08
C ASP A 147 12.99 -7.59 -4.95
N GLU A 148 14.23 -7.32 -5.35
CA GLU A 148 14.86 -6.00 -5.25
C GLU A 148 14.06 -4.90 -5.95
N ARG A 149 13.26 -5.24 -6.98
CA ARG A 149 12.37 -4.30 -7.67
C ARG A 149 11.28 -3.74 -6.75
N ARG A 150 11.00 -4.39 -5.62
CA ARG A 150 9.93 -4.05 -4.67
C ARG A 150 10.44 -3.78 -3.25
N LEU A 151 11.75 -3.61 -3.09
CA LEU A 151 12.35 -3.13 -1.85
C LEU A 151 12.66 -1.63 -2.00
N PHE A 152 11.87 -0.80 -1.32
CA PHE A 152 12.05 0.65 -1.36
C PHE A 152 11.50 1.29 -0.09
N GLU A 153 12.38 1.91 0.70
CA GLU A 153 12.04 2.65 1.92
C GLU A 153 11.06 1.90 2.83
N ALA A 154 9.79 2.33 2.91
CA ALA A 154 8.76 1.67 3.71
C ALA A 154 8.34 0.30 3.13
N SER A 155 8.38 0.12 1.81
CA SER A 155 8.03 -1.12 1.11
C SER A 155 9.10 -2.18 1.34
N GLY A 156 8.71 -3.27 2.00
CA GLY A 156 9.63 -4.35 2.37
C GLY A 156 10.56 -4.01 3.55
N CYS A 157 10.30 -2.94 4.31
CA CYS A 157 11.17 -2.52 5.41
C CYS A 157 11.22 -3.50 6.59
N ALA A 158 10.22 -4.39 6.72
CA ALA A 158 10.11 -5.39 7.79
C ALA A 158 10.37 -4.84 9.22
N GLY A 159 9.90 -3.61 9.49
CA GLY A 159 10.04 -2.95 10.79
C GLY A 159 11.41 -2.31 11.05
N LYS A 160 12.29 -2.22 10.05
CA LYS A 160 13.56 -1.49 10.14
C LYS A 160 13.39 0.04 10.13
N LEU A 161 12.19 0.53 9.80
CA LEU A 161 11.80 1.94 9.83
C LEU A 161 10.56 2.14 10.70
N GLY A 162 10.46 3.29 11.35
CA GLY A 162 9.26 3.73 12.07
C GLY A 162 8.27 4.41 11.12
N VAL A 163 7.46 3.65 10.39
CA VAL A 163 6.56 4.22 9.37
C VAL A 163 5.36 4.94 10.02
N PHE A 164 5.19 6.22 9.71
CA PHE A 164 4.10 7.07 10.22
C PHE A 164 2.90 7.14 9.29
N ALA A 165 3.10 7.10 7.97
CA ALA A 165 2.01 6.92 7.01
C ALA A 165 2.54 6.43 5.66
N VAL A 166 1.63 5.86 4.88
CA VAL A 166 1.84 5.50 3.48
C VAL A 166 0.72 6.10 2.64
N ARG A 167 1.05 6.55 1.43
CA ARG A 167 0.10 6.94 0.40
C ARG A 167 0.02 5.83 -0.64
N VAL A 168 -1.20 5.33 -0.87
CA VAL A 168 -1.45 4.15 -1.71
C VAL A 168 -2.54 4.42 -2.73
N ASP A 169 -2.43 3.78 -3.90
CA ASP A 169 -3.50 3.80 -4.90
C ASP A 169 -4.71 2.99 -4.44
N SER A 170 -5.86 3.35 -5.02
CA SER A 170 -7.07 2.55 -5.01
C SER A 170 -7.62 2.41 -6.43
N TYR A 171 -8.54 1.47 -6.63
CA TYR A 171 -8.98 1.08 -7.95
C TYR A 171 -10.50 1.14 -8.09
N PRO A 172 -11.03 1.32 -9.30
CA PRO A 172 -12.46 1.21 -9.52
C PRO A 172 -12.96 -0.19 -9.14
N VAL A 173 -14.12 -0.27 -8.49
CA VAL A 173 -14.80 -1.56 -8.24
C VAL A 173 -15.25 -2.15 -9.59
N PRO A 174 -15.10 -3.47 -9.82
CA PRO A 174 -15.62 -4.10 -11.03
C PRO A 174 -17.15 -3.99 -11.09
N ASN A 175 -17.69 -3.75 -12.30
CA ASN A 175 -19.13 -3.64 -12.51
C ASN A 175 -19.89 -4.95 -12.26
N LYS A 176 -19.22 -6.09 -12.44
CA LYS A 176 -19.76 -7.44 -12.23
C LYS A 176 -18.66 -8.35 -11.71
N GLU A 177 -19.01 -9.17 -10.73
CA GLU A 177 -18.15 -10.21 -10.19
C GLU A 177 -18.90 -11.55 -10.26
N GLN A 178 -18.17 -12.62 -10.59
CA GLN A 178 -18.71 -13.98 -10.64
C GLN A 178 -17.63 -14.97 -10.20
N VAL A 179 -18.02 -15.95 -9.40
CA VAL A 179 -17.14 -17.03 -8.96
C VAL A 179 -17.39 -18.26 -9.81
N PHE A 180 -16.33 -18.81 -10.40
CA PHE A 180 -16.34 -20.09 -11.10
C PHE A 180 -15.64 -21.12 -10.23
N TYR A 181 -16.36 -22.17 -9.84
CA TYR A 181 -15.79 -23.27 -9.07
C TYR A 181 -15.31 -24.37 -10.03
N LEU A 182 -14.01 -24.64 -10.02
CA LEU A 182 -13.37 -25.63 -10.89
C LEU A 182 -12.82 -26.77 -10.03
N GLY A 183 -13.02 -28.02 -10.46
CA GLY A 183 -12.52 -29.21 -9.77
C GLY A 183 -11.96 -30.23 -10.77
N THR A 184 -10.82 -30.82 -10.44
CA THR A 184 -10.13 -31.86 -11.23
C THR A 184 -9.27 -32.71 -10.30
N ASN A 185 -9.10 -33.99 -10.61
CA ASN A 185 -8.15 -34.88 -9.92
C ASN A 185 -6.80 -34.97 -10.65
N ASP A 186 -6.65 -34.31 -11.80
CA ASP A 186 -5.41 -34.25 -12.59
C ASP A 186 -4.79 -32.85 -12.47
N ALA A 187 -3.61 -32.77 -11.85
CA ALA A 187 -2.89 -31.51 -11.64
C ALA A 187 -2.51 -30.82 -12.95
N ASN A 188 -2.24 -31.59 -14.02
CA ASN A 188 -1.89 -31.05 -15.34
C ASN A 188 -3.04 -30.27 -16.00
N LYS A 189 -4.27 -30.32 -15.45
CA LYS A 189 -5.39 -29.49 -15.90
C LYS A 189 -5.34 -28.07 -15.31
N LEU A 190 -4.57 -27.85 -14.25
CA LEU A 190 -4.41 -26.56 -13.57
C LEU A 190 -3.00 -25.98 -13.72
N THR A 191 -2.04 -26.80 -14.10
CA THR A 191 -0.65 -26.42 -14.37
C THR A 191 -0.33 -26.56 -15.85
N LYS A 192 0.73 -25.90 -16.30
CA LYS A 192 1.29 -26.13 -17.64
C LYS A 192 2.28 -27.28 -17.61
#